data_AF-A0A9W8HAD3-F1
#
_entry.id   AF-A0A9W8HAD3-F1
#
_cell.length_a   1.000
_cell.length_b   1.000
_cell.length_c   1.000
_cell.angle_alpha   90.00
_cell.angle_beta   90.00
_cell.angle_gamma   90.00
#
_symmetry.space_group_name_H-M   'P 1'
#
loop_
_entity.id
_entity.type
_entity.pdbx_description
1 polymer ?
#
loop_
_entity_poly.entity_id
_entity_poly.type
_entity_poly.pdbx_seq_one_letter_code
_entity_poly.pdbx_strand_id
1 'polypeptide(L)'
;ATEPEQEHVDAVNQEVQRQRESGLDIDWVAVSWAVGLSELDCLELCRFSEGKARWTYDPDTFSKRMADRMGVFIAEHYPPPAAPNFNAVSNYMWIDINDCIRMVGMLCEEFEWTDEVKARVARLREEGMSYKEIARQLSPKLTADSITQCIHSTRRPPRHVPLTSEEKQRVRSIVEENSGKVSFRETMELVKREFVCPKRRAVAFCRADAYAASNPFYKARLEAADKDQIARDILSGATTAAEVAQTLDVPAGLVAKTVHMFQSRMYSSSWTDKEVEQLLEYTRTHTPPYNWKTFSALLGTKSARQCQTRYSRTLQPSRLRPAPPEG
;
A
#
# COMPACT_ATOMS: atom_id res chain seq x y z
N ALA A 1 31.20 4.58 -26.55
CA ALA A 1 30.55 4.71 -27.86
C ALA A 1 31.50 4.17 -28.92
N THR A 2 31.01 3.31 -29.81
CA THR A 2 31.74 2.98 -31.03
C THR A 2 31.77 4.23 -31.93
N GLU A 3 32.77 4.40 -32.80
CA GLU A 3 32.85 5.56 -33.70
C GLU A 3 31.53 5.88 -34.43
N PRO A 4 30.75 4.89 -34.93
CA PRO A 4 29.44 5.16 -35.56
C PRO A 4 28.38 5.76 -34.63
N GLU A 5 28.44 5.46 -33.33
CA GLU A 5 27.49 6.01 -32.35
C GLU A 5 27.77 7.50 -32.08
N GLN A 6 29.05 7.90 -32.10
CA GLN A 6 29.43 9.30 -31.89
C GLN A 6 29.00 10.18 -33.08
N GLU A 7 29.12 9.68 -34.32
CA GLU A 7 28.66 10.37 -35.52
C GLU A 7 27.15 10.68 -35.45
N HIS A 8 26.34 9.72 -35.02
CA HIS A 8 24.90 9.93 -34.80
C HIS A 8 24.60 10.93 -33.70
N VAL A 9 25.32 10.89 -32.58
CA VAL A 9 25.16 11.89 -31.49
C VAL A 9 25.45 13.30 -32.01
N ASP A 10 26.51 13.47 -32.79
CA ASP A 10 26.91 14.78 -33.32
C ASP A 10 25.90 15.28 -34.36
N ALA A 11 25.41 14.41 -35.25
CA ALA A 11 24.38 14.73 -36.23
C ALA A 11 23.07 15.18 -35.56
N VAL A 12 22.61 14.46 -34.53
CA VAL A 12 21.42 14.84 -33.75
C VAL A 12 21.63 16.19 -33.07
N ASN A 13 22.77 16.40 -32.40
CA ASN A 13 23.04 17.66 -31.70
C ASN A 13 23.10 18.84 -32.67
N GLN A 14 23.71 18.66 -33.85
CA GLN A 14 23.83 19.71 -34.86
C GLN A 14 22.47 20.13 -35.41
N GLU A 15 21.59 19.17 -35.70
CA GLU A 15 20.26 19.48 -36.22
C GLU A 15 19.37 20.14 -35.16
N VAL A 16 19.43 19.68 -33.91
CA VAL A 16 18.75 20.33 -32.78
C VAL A 16 19.25 21.76 -32.59
N GLN A 17 20.57 21.97 -32.62
CA GLN A 17 21.18 23.31 -32.53
C GLN A 17 20.69 24.21 -33.67
N ARG A 18 20.67 23.72 -34.91
CA ARG A 18 20.19 24.47 -36.09
C ARG A 18 18.75 24.95 -35.92
N GLN A 19 17.86 24.10 -35.41
CA GLN A 19 16.46 24.47 -35.16
C GLN A 19 16.36 25.57 -34.08
N ARG A 20 17.18 25.50 -33.02
CA ARG A 20 17.24 26.52 -31.95
C ARG A 20 17.75 27.86 -32.45
N GLU A 21 18.84 27.87 -33.22
CA GLU A 21 19.41 29.09 -33.81
C GLU A 21 18.42 29.75 -34.79
N SER A 22 17.53 28.95 -35.38
CA SER A 22 16.42 29.44 -36.23
C SER A 22 15.22 29.97 -35.44
N GLY A 23 15.24 29.88 -34.10
CA GLY A 23 14.16 30.32 -33.22
C GLY A 23 12.91 29.42 -33.26
N LEU A 24 13.01 28.21 -33.79
CA LEU A 24 11.92 27.24 -33.84
C LEU A 24 11.88 26.37 -32.58
N ASP A 25 10.68 25.90 -32.23
CA ASP A 25 10.54 24.77 -31.31
C ASP A 25 11.17 23.52 -31.93
N ILE A 26 11.70 22.62 -31.09
CA ILE A 26 12.33 21.39 -31.58
C ILE A 26 11.26 20.45 -32.12
N ASP A 27 11.35 20.17 -33.42
CA ASP A 27 10.54 19.17 -34.11
C ASP A 27 11.35 17.87 -34.23
N TRP A 28 11.09 16.93 -33.31
CA TRP A 28 11.78 15.64 -33.25
C TRP A 28 11.50 14.76 -34.48
N VAL A 29 10.37 14.95 -35.18
CA VAL A 29 10.08 14.26 -36.45
C VAL A 29 11.07 14.73 -37.51
N ALA A 30 11.27 16.05 -37.61
CA ALA A 30 12.23 16.63 -38.54
C ALA A 30 13.67 16.24 -38.22
N VAL A 31 14.05 16.20 -36.93
CA VAL A 31 15.38 15.70 -36.50
C VAL A 31 15.56 14.24 -36.92
N SER A 32 14.57 13.40 -36.64
CA SER A 32 14.57 11.98 -37.02
C SER A 32 14.76 11.78 -38.52
N TRP A 33 14.02 12.53 -39.35
CA TRP A 33 14.14 12.47 -40.81
C TRP A 33 15.49 12.94 -41.32
N ALA A 34 16.06 13.99 -40.73
CA ALA A 34 17.34 14.54 -41.14
C ALA A 34 18.51 13.59 -40.85
N VAL A 35 18.47 12.89 -39.71
CA VAL A 35 19.56 12.01 -39.26
C VAL A 35 19.35 10.55 -39.72
N GLY A 36 18.12 10.14 -40.04
CA GLY A 36 17.81 8.77 -40.45
C GLY A 36 17.70 7.78 -39.29
N LEU A 37 17.32 8.26 -38.10
CA LEU A 37 17.07 7.47 -36.89
C LEU A 37 15.61 7.58 -36.47
N SER A 38 15.13 6.73 -35.55
CA SER A 38 13.79 6.91 -34.98
C SER A 38 13.74 8.16 -34.08
N GLU A 39 12.55 8.74 -33.89
CA GLU A 39 12.37 9.88 -32.96
C GLU A 39 12.88 9.56 -31.55
N LEU A 40 12.61 8.34 -31.07
CA LEU A 40 13.05 7.91 -29.75
C LEU A 40 14.58 7.80 -29.66
N ASP A 41 15.24 7.24 -30.68
CA ASP A 41 16.71 7.16 -30.72
C ASP A 41 17.34 8.56 -30.74
N CYS A 42 16.78 9.50 -31.52
CA CYS A 42 17.22 10.89 -31.52
C CYS A 42 17.07 11.53 -30.13
N LEU A 43 15.92 11.31 -29.47
CA LEU A 43 15.66 11.79 -28.11
C LEU A 43 16.66 11.19 -27.10
N GLU A 44 17.02 9.92 -27.22
CA GLU A 44 17.95 9.25 -26.31
C GLU A 44 19.41 9.67 -26.54
N LEU A 45 19.81 9.92 -27.79
CA LEU A 45 21.18 10.28 -28.18
C LEU A 45 21.49 11.77 -28.02
N CYS A 46 20.48 12.65 -28.09
CA CYS A 46 20.69 14.10 -28.01
C CYS A 46 21.31 14.51 -26.67
N ARG A 47 22.49 15.14 -26.73
CA ARG A 47 23.22 15.72 -25.58
C ARG A 47 23.15 17.24 -25.54
N PHE A 48 22.55 17.86 -26.55
CA PHE A 48 22.31 19.29 -26.57
C PHE A 48 21.38 19.70 -25.41
N SER A 49 21.83 20.64 -24.59
CA SER A 49 21.13 21.06 -23.36
C SER A 49 20.88 22.56 -23.27
N GLU A 50 21.38 23.34 -24.23
CA GLU A 50 21.26 24.79 -24.20
C GLU A 50 19.80 25.23 -24.37
N GLY A 51 19.36 26.11 -23.46
CA GLY A 51 18.00 26.65 -23.46
C GLY A 51 16.93 25.67 -23.00
N LYS A 52 17.28 24.51 -22.41
CA LYS A 52 16.32 23.70 -21.65
C LYS A 52 15.79 24.50 -20.46
N ALA A 53 14.49 24.42 -20.22
CA ALA A 53 13.88 25.09 -19.09
C ALA A 53 14.29 24.41 -17.78
N ARG A 54 14.58 25.22 -16.75
CA ARG A 54 14.64 24.72 -15.37
C ARG A 54 13.22 24.63 -14.83
N TRP A 55 12.88 23.48 -14.27
CA TRP A 55 11.57 23.31 -13.65
C TRP A 55 11.69 23.40 -12.13
N THR A 56 10.97 24.35 -11.56
CA THR A 56 10.80 24.47 -10.11
C THR A 56 9.36 24.11 -9.78
N TYR A 57 9.16 23.24 -8.79
CA TYR A 57 7.82 22.95 -8.31
C TYR A 57 7.23 24.20 -7.68
N ASP A 58 6.21 24.74 -8.33
CA ASP A 58 5.39 25.82 -7.82
C ASP A 58 3.98 25.25 -7.61
N PRO A 59 3.48 25.17 -6.37
CA PRO A 59 2.19 24.58 -6.06
C PRO A 59 0.99 25.34 -6.65
N ASP A 60 1.15 26.63 -6.95
CA ASP A 60 0.10 27.48 -7.50
C ASP A 60 0.05 27.41 -9.02
N THR A 61 1.22 27.26 -9.66
CA THR A 61 1.33 27.13 -11.12
C THR A 61 1.57 25.69 -11.59
N PHE A 62 1.60 24.72 -10.67
CA PHE A 62 1.83 23.31 -10.99
C PHE A 62 0.83 22.85 -12.05
N SER A 63 1.32 22.81 -13.28
CA SER A 63 0.51 22.41 -14.41
C SER A 63 0.44 20.89 -14.42
N LYS A 64 -0.66 20.36 -13.89
CA LYS A 64 -0.99 18.92 -14.02
C LYS A 64 -0.84 18.46 -15.47
N ARG A 65 -1.12 19.33 -16.45
CA ARG A 65 -0.93 19.05 -17.87
C ARG A 65 0.51 18.67 -18.25
N MET A 66 1.52 19.31 -17.66
CA MET A 66 2.93 19.00 -17.95
C MET A 66 3.34 17.65 -17.36
N ALA A 67 2.91 17.39 -16.12
CA ALA A 67 3.04 16.11 -15.46
C ALA A 67 2.35 14.98 -16.23
N ASP A 68 1.10 15.19 -16.65
CA ASP A 68 0.30 14.25 -17.43
C ASP A 68 0.97 13.97 -18.78
N ARG A 69 1.48 15.00 -19.47
CA ARG A 69 2.20 14.84 -20.74
C ARG A 69 3.47 14.00 -20.57
N MET A 70 4.26 14.25 -19.53
CA MET A 70 5.45 13.44 -19.22
C MET A 70 5.07 11.99 -18.88
N GLY A 71 4.01 11.80 -18.10
CA GLY A 71 3.49 10.47 -17.76
C GLY A 71 3.01 9.67 -18.97
N VAL A 72 2.34 10.32 -19.92
CA VAL A 72 1.93 9.70 -21.20
C VAL A 72 3.14 9.27 -22.00
N PHE A 73 4.13 10.16 -22.18
CA PHE A 73 5.36 9.83 -22.91
C PHE A 73 6.11 8.66 -22.27
N ILE A 74 6.26 8.64 -20.95
CA ILE A 74 6.91 7.55 -20.23
C ILE A 74 6.14 6.23 -20.41
N ALA A 75 4.81 6.25 -20.27
CA ALA A 75 4.00 5.05 -20.41
C ALA A 75 4.03 4.46 -21.83
N GLU A 76 4.12 5.32 -22.84
CA GLU A 76 4.15 4.94 -24.26
C GLU A 76 5.51 4.35 -24.67
N HIS A 77 6.61 5.01 -24.30
CA HIS A 77 7.95 4.62 -24.78
C HIS A 77 8.75 3.76 -23.80
N TYR A 78 8.39 3.77 -22.51
CA TYR A 78 9.09 3.04 -21.44
C TYR A 78 8.10 2.25 -20.57
N PRO A 79 7.35 1.29 -21.13
CA PRO A 79 6.40 0.50 -20.35
C PRO A 79 7.13 -0.37 -19.31
N PRO A 80 6.52 -0.62 -18.13
CA PRO A 80 7.10 -1.52 -17.13
C PRO A 80 7.42 -2.90 -17.72
N PRO A 81 8.57 -3.51 -17.38
CA PRO A 81 9.47 -3.13 -16.29
C PRO A 81 10.63 -2.21 -16.70
N ALA A 82 10.63 -1.66 -17.91
CA ALA A 82 11.73 -0.80 -18.38
C ALA A 82 11.83 0.47 -17.52
N ALA A 83 13.06 0.84 -17.14
CA ALA A 83 13.30 2.13 -16.50
C ALA A 83 13.23 3.24 -17.57
N PRO A 84 12.59 4.38 -17.30
CA PRO A 84 12.55 5.48 -18.25
C PRO A 84 13.96 6.02 -18.56
N ASN A 85 14.26 6.25 -19.84
CA ASN A 85 15.46 6.99 -20.21
C ASN A 85 15.21 8.49 -20.00
N PHE A 86 15.66 9.02 -18.86
CA PHE A 86 15.42 10.42 -18.51
C PHE A 86 16.10 11.43 -19.44
N ASN A 87 17.08 11.03 -20.24
CA ASN A 87 17.63 11.91 -21.29
C ASN A 87 16.57 12.17 -22.38
N ALA A 88 15.91 11.12 -22.86
CA ALA A 88 14.81 11.26 -23.81
C ALA A 88 13.62 12.04 -23.22
N VAL A 89 13.24 11.76 -21.97
CA VAL A 89 12.19 12.53 -21.28
C VAL A 89 12.56 14.02 -21.19
N SER A 90 13.81 14.32 -20.83
CA SER A 90 14.37 15.67 -20.77
C SER A 90 14.32 16.37 -22.12
N ASN A 91 14.69 15.68 -23.20
CA ASN A 91 14.68 16.20 -24.56
C ASN A 91 13.25 16.40 -25.09
N TYR A 92 12.35 15.47 -24.82
CA TYR A 92 10.94 15.56 -25.23
C TYR A 92 10.20 16.71 -24.52
N MET A 93 10.46 16.87 -23.22
CA MET A 93 9.86 17.94 -22.42
C MET A 93 10.58 19.29 -22.58
N TRP A 94 11.79 19.27 -23.14
CA TRP A 94 12.74 20.39 -23.18
C TRP A 94 13.02 21.00 -21.79
N ILE A 95 13.16 20.13 -20.79
CA ILE A 95 13.39 20.46 -19.37
C ILE A 95 14.69 19.80 -18.91
N ASP A 96 15.42 20.41 -17.98
CA ASP A 96 16.62 19.79 -17.38
C ASP A 96 16.34 18.38 -16.85
N ILE A 97 17.28 17.46 -17.12
CA ILE A 97 17.13 16.04 -16.77
C ILE A 97 16.88 15.81 -15.29
N ASN A 98 17.53 16.57 -14.41
CA ASN A 98 17.36 16.40 -12.96
C ASN A 98 15.97 16.86 -12.52
N ASP A 99 15.40 17.85 -13.20
CA ASP A 99 14.07 18.34 -12.89
C ASP A 99 12.99 17.37 -13.40
N CYS A 100 13.21 16.70 -14.55
CA CYS A 100 12.36 15.58 -15.00
C CYS A 100 12.38 14.41 -14.00
N ILE A 101 13.56 14.00 -13.51
CA ILE A 101 13.69 12.97 -12.48
C ILE A 101 12.90 13.37 -11.23
N ARG A 102 13.07 14.60 -10.77
CA ARG A 102 12.35 15.13 -9.60
C ARG A 102 10.84 15.14 -9.80
N MET A 103 10.38 15.56 -10.98
CA MET A 103 8.96 15.58 -11.33
C MET A 103 8.36 14.18 -11.35
N VAL A 104 9.06 13.20 -11.94
CA VAL A 104 8.64 11.79 -11.91
C VAL A 104 8.64 11.25 -10.48
N GLY A 105 9.65 11.55 -9.67
CA GLY A 105 9.66 11.17 -8.25
C GLY A 105 8.40 11.64 -7.52
N MET A 106 8.02 12.91 -7.69
CA MET A 106 6.78 13.43 -7.10
C MET A 106 5.48 12.80 -7.65
N LEU A 107 5.48 12.34 -8.90
CA LEU A 107 4.29 11.83 -9.59
C LEU A 107 4.12 10.32 -9.55
N CYS A 108 5.21 9.57 -9.43
CA CYS A 108 5.22 8.12 -9.55
C CYS A 108 5.56 7.45 -8.22
N GLU A 109 6.46 8.01 -7.42
CA GLU A 109 6.88 7.39 -6.17
C GLU A 109 5.83 7.59 -5.05
N GLU A 110 5.83 6.65 -4.09
CA GLU A 110 5.04 6.82 -2.87
C GLU A 110 5.60 8.02 -2.09
N PHE A 111 4.72 8.94 -1.69
CA PHE A 111 5.14 10.08 -0.89
C PHE A 111 5.63 9.61 0.48
N GLU A 112 6.92 9.81 0.77
CA GLU A 112 7.51 9.40 2.04
C GLU A 112 7.33 10.46 3.12
N TRP A 113 6.84 10.03 4.29
CA TRP A 113 6.67 10.87 5.47
C TRP A 113 7.95 10.87 6.33
N THR A 114 8.98 11.57 5.87
CA THR A 114 10.20 11.78 6.67
C THR A 114 9.96 12.73 7.84
N ASP A 115 10.85 12.74 8.82
CA ASP A 115 10.72 13.64 9.97
C ASP A 115 10.92 15.11 9.57
N GLU A 116 11.73 15.39 8.55
CA GLU A 116 11.88 16.73 7.96
C GLU A 116 10.58 17.20 7.32
N VAL A 117 9.88 16.32 6.58
CA VAL A 117 8.58 16.62 5.98
C VAL A 117 7.54 16.89 7.07
N LYS A 118 7.48 16.05 8.11
CA LYS A 118 6.56 16.26 9.25
C LYS A 118 6.86 17.57 9.99
N ALA A 119 8.13 17.90 10.19
CA ALA A 119 8.54 19.16 10.81
C ALA A 119 8.14 20.36 9.93
N ARG A 120 8.30 20.25 8.59
CA ARG A 120 7.84 21.27 7.64
C ARG A 120 6.32 21.45 7.70
N VAL A 121 5.54 20.37 7.75
CA VAL A 121 4.07 20.42 7.91
C VAL A 121 3.67 21.14 9.19
N ALA A 122 4.35 20.86 10.30
CA ALA A 122 4.09 21.52 11.58
C ALA A 122 4.33 23.03 11.48
N ARG A 123 5.47 23.46 10.91
CA ARG A 123 5.79 24.87 10.70
C ARG A 123 4.78 25.59 9.80
N LEU A 124 4.47 25.04 8.62
CA LEU A 124 3.48 25.62 7.71
C LEU A 124 2.10 25.75 8.37
N ARG A 125 1.77 24.82 9.28
CA ARG A 125 0.52 24.90 10.03
C ARG A 125 0.55 25.99 11.10
N GLU A 126 1.67 26.20 11.77
CA GLU A 126 1.88 27.30 12.73
C GLU A 126 1.83 28.67 12.03
N GLU A 127 2.28 28.75 10.77
CA GLU A 127 2.15 29.92 9.89
C GLU A 127 0.70 30.18 9.42
N GLY A 128 -0.26 29.33 9.82
CA GLY A 128 -1.68 29.53 9.56
C GLY A 128 -2.21 28.89 8.28
N MET A 129 -1.38 28.23 7.47
CA MET A 129 -1.85 27.57 6.24
C MET A 129 -2.89 26.47 6.52
N SER A 130 -3.86 26.36 5.63
CA SER A 130 -4.83 25.27 5.62
C SER A 130 -4.17 23.95 5.23
N TYR A 131 -4.74 22.82 5.67
CA TYR A 131 -4.24 21.49 5.29
C TYR A 131 -4.25 21.26 3.78
N LYS A 132 -5.16 21.91 3.05
CA LYS A 132 -5.25 21.84 1.59
C LYS A 132 -4.09 22.56 0.92
N GLU A 133 -3.71 23.75 1.42
CA GLU A 133 -2.55 24.48 0.92
C GLU A 133 -1.26 23.73 1.24
N ILE A 134 -1.11 23.23 2.47
CA ILE A 134 0.06 22.42 2.86
C ILE A 134 0.19 21.18 1.97
N ALA A 135 -0.91 20.46 1.71
CA ALA A 135 -0.90 19.31 0.81
C ALA A 135 -0.37 19.69 -0.58
N ARG A 136 -0.92 20.75 -1.17
CA ARG A 136 -0.48 21.27 -2.46
C ARG A 136 0.98 21.71 -2.44
N GLN A 137 1.47 22.35 -1.38
CA GLN A 137 2.87 22.77 -1.30
C GLN A 137 3.86 21.60 -1.24
N LEU A 138 3.45 20.46 -0.72
CA LEU A 138 4.34 19.33 -0.48
C LEU A 138 4.35 18.33 -1.64
N SER A 139 3.19 18.01 -2.20
CA SER A 139 3.09 17.09 -3.34
C SER A 139 1.70 17.13 -3.97
N PRO A 140 1.60 17.01 -5.30
CA PRO A 140 0.31 16.90 -5.98
C PRO A 140 -0.49 15.64 -5.59
N LYS A 141 0.15 14.63 -4.99
CA LYS A 141 -0.53 13.40 -4.51
C LYS A 141 -1.16 13.53 -3.14
N LEU A 142 -0.75 14.52 -2.35
CA LEU A 142 -1.22 14.65 -0.99
C LEU A 142 -2.62 15.26 -0.95
N THR A 143 -3.39 14.78 0.02
CA THR A 143 -4.72 15.32 0.33
C THR A 143 -4.69 16.04 1.68
N ALA A 144 -5.68 16.90 1.92
CA ALA A 144 -5.86 17.54 3.22
C ALA A 144 -6.00 16.51 4.36
N ASP A 145 -6.61 15.36 4.09
CA ASP A 145 -6.73 14.23 5.03
C ASP A 145 -5.37 13.63 5.37
N SER A 146 -4.49 13.47 4.39
CA SER A 146 -3.12 12.98 4.62
C SER A 146 -2.35 13.92 5.56
N ILE A 147 -2.46 15.24 5.37
CA ILE A 147 -1.86 16.24 6.27
C ILE A 147 -2.48 16.17 7.67
N THR A 148 -3.81 16.03 7.74
CA THR A 148 -4.54 15.91 9.00
C THR A 148 -4.10 14.67 9.79
N GLN A 149 -3.96 13.53 9.12
CA GLN A 149 -3.46 12.29 9.70
C GLN A 149 -2.01 12.44 10.18
N CYS A 150 -1.15 13.07 9.38
CA CYS A 150 0.22 13.40 9.78
C CYS A 150 0.23 14.20 11.09
N ILE A 151 -0.45 15.35 11.14
CA ILE A 151 -0.49 16.20 12.34
C ILE A 151 -1.09 15.48 13.54
N HIS A 152 -2.16 14.70 13.35
CA HIS A 152 -2.72 13.90 14.42
C HIS A 152 -1.74 12.83 14.91
N SER A 153 -0.97 12.21 14.02
CA SER A 153 0.04 11.23 14.40
C SER A 153 1.20 11.87 15.19
N THR A 154 1.61 13.09 14.83
CA THR A 154 2.69 13.82 15.52
C THR A 154 2.24 14.41 16.86
N ARG A 155 1.00 14.91 16.95
CA ARG A 155 0.46 15.52 18.19
C ARG A 155 -0.04 14.48 19.18
N ARG A 156 -0.53 13.33 18.71
CA ARG A 156 -0.93 12.27 19.62
C ARG A 156 0.34 11.66 20.18
N PRO A 157 0.60 11.74 21.50
CA PRO A 157 1.66 10.94 22.07
C PRO A 157 1.40 9.49 21.64
N PRO A 158 2.45 8.72 21.29
CA PRO A 158 2.28 7.36 20.84
C PRO A 158 1.33 6.65 21.82
N ARG A 159 0.21 6.13 21.29
CA ARG A 159 -0.86 5.52 22.13
C ARG A 159 -0.29 4.44 23.04
N HIS A 160 0.85 3.88 22.63
CA HIS A 160 1.58 2.83 23.29
C HIS A 160 3.04 3.25 23.40
N VAL A 161 3.58 3.20 24.61
CA VAL A 161 5.03 3.29 24.82
C VAL A 161 5.58 1.88 24.57
N PRO A 162 6.47 1.68 23.58
CA PRO A 162 7.07 0.38 23.35
C PRO A 162 7.77 -0.12 24.62
N LEU A 163 7.67 -1.42 24.88
CA LEU A 163 8.43 -2.06 25.95
C LEU A 163 9.92 -2.09 25.57
N THR A 164 10.79 -1.86 26.56
CA THR A 164 12.23 -2.11 26.40
C THR A 164 12.50 -3.61 26.22
N SER A 165 13.72 -3.97 25.85
CA SER A 165 14.12 -5.37 25.71
C SER A 165 14.02 -6.13 27.03
N GLU A 166 14.42 -5.49 28.13
CA GLU A 166 14.36 -6.02 29.49
C GLU A 166 12.91 -6.23 29.93
N GLU A 167 12.02 -5.28 29.62
CA GLU A 167 10.59 -5.41 29.90
C GLU A 167 9.96 -6.54 29.08
N LYS A 168 10.31 -6.69 27.80
CA LYS A 168 9.84 -7.81 26.97
C LYS A 168 10.32 -9.14 27.53
N GLN A 169 11.57 -9.21 27.99
CA GLN A 169 12.12 -10.41 28.61
C GLN A 169 11.40 -10.70 29.92
N ARG A 170 11.10 -9.67 30.73
CA ARG A 170 10.35 -9.82 31.97
C ARG A 170 8.94 -10.36 31.73
N VAL A 171 8.21 -9.83 30.74
CA VAL A 171 6.89 -10.37 30.35
C VAL A 171 6.99 -11.83 29.94
N ARG A 172 8.03 -12.22 29.19
CA ARG A 172 8.26 -13.61 28.79
C ARG A 172 8.50 -14.51 30.01
N SER A 173 9.40 -14.12 30.90
CA SER A 173 9.71 -14.87 32.12
C SER A 173 8.47 -15.08 32.99
N ILE A 174 7.63 -14.05 33.18
CA ILE A 174 6.36 -14.21 33.92
C ILE A 174 5.47 -15.28 33.27
N VAL A 175 5.31 -15.26 31.95
CA VAL A 175 4.49 -16.27 31.25
C VAL A 175 5.08 -17.68 31.36
N GLU A 176 6.39 -17.83 31.19
CA GLU A 176 7.08 -19.12 31.27
C GLU A 176 7.06 -19.71 32.68
N GLU A 177 7.43 -18.91 33.69
CA GLU A 177 7.50 -19.32 35.09
C GLU A 177 6.14 -19.76 35.66
N ASN A 178 5.05 -19.22 35.13
CA ASN A 178 3.69 -19.46 35.61
C ASN A 178 2.87 -20.41 34.73
N SER A 179 3.36 -20.73 33.53
CA SER A 179 2.68 -21.68 32.63
C SER A 179 2.49 -23.04 33.31
N GLY A 180 1.23 -23.44 33.47
CA GLY A 180 0.82 -24.69 34.13
C GLY A 180 0.90 -24.70 35.65
N LYS A 181 1.37 -23.62 36.29
CA LYS A 181 1.35 -23.48 37.75
C LYS A 181 0.12 -22.74 38.25
N VAL A 182 -0.33 -21.76 37.48
CA VAL A 182 -1.54 -20.96 37.75
C VAL A 182 -2.35 -20.82 36.45
N SER A 183 -3.58 -20.33 36.56
CA SER A 183 -4.39 -20.07 35.37
C SER A 183 -3.76 -19.00 34.48
N PHE A 184 -4.10 -19.01 33.18
CA PHE A 184 -3.71 -17.95 32.26
C PHE A 184 -4.24 -16.59 32.73
N ARG A 185 -5.46 -16.56 33.28
CA ARG A 185 -6.04 -15.34 33.87
C ARG A 185 -5.19 -14.79 35.02
N GLU A 186 -4.73 -15.64 35.92
CA GLU A 186 -3.84 -15.24 37.02
C GLU A 186 -2.48 -14.77 36.49
N THR A 187 -1.93 -15.44 35.49
CA THR A 187 -0.69 -15.00 34.79
C THR A 187 -0.84 -13.58 34.25
N MET A 188 -1.98 -13.25 33.64
CA MET A 188 -2.25 -11.91 33.11
C MET A 188 -2.38 -10.87 34.24
N GLU A 189 -2.95 -11.22 35.40
CA GLU A 189 -2.98 -10.33 36.56
C GLU A 189 -1.58 -10.11 37.17
N LEU A 190 -0.67 -11.08 37.10
CA LEU A 190 0.74 -10.87 37.47
C LEU A 190 1.42 -9.86 36.54
N VAL A 191 1.23 -9.99 35.23
CA VAL A 191 1.73 -8.99 34.25
C VAL A 191 1.13 -7.60 34.54
N LYS A 192 -0.15 -7.53 34.89
CA LYS A 192 -0.83 -6.28 35.24
C LYS A 192 -0.22 -5.59 36.45
N ARG A 193 0.15 -6.35 37.48
CA ARG A 193 0.75 -5.87 38.72
C ARG A 193 2.18 -5.39 38.49
N GLU A 194 2.95 -6.10 37.67
CA GLU A 194 4.32 -5.72 37.30
C GLU A 194 4.35 -4.40 36.50
N PHE A 195 3.46 -4.24 35.53
CA PHE A 195 3.43 -3.07 34.65
C PHE A 195 2.39 -2.04 35.10
N VAL A 196 2.78 -1.20 36.07
CA VAL A 196 1.88 -0.20 36.69
C VAL A 196 1.49 0.91 35.71
N CYS A 197 2.40 1.36 34.83
CA CYS A 197 2.12 2.42 33.86
C CYS A 197 1.02 1.99 32.86
N PRO A 198 -0.14 2.66 32.78
CA PRO A 198 -1.26 2.24 31.92
C PRO A 198 -0.88 2.07 30.44
N LYS A 199 -0.02 2.96 29.91
CA LYS A 199 0.44 2.90 28.51
C LYS A 199 1.31 1.67 28.23
N ARG A 200 2.17 1.28 29.18
CA ARG A 200 3.01 0.08 29.07
C ARG A 200 2.24 -1.19 29.38
N ARG A 201 1.29 -1.13 30.32
CA ARG A 201 0.43 -2.25 30.73
C ARG A 201 -0.31 -2.86 29.55
N ALA A 202 -0.94 -2.04 28.70
CA ALA A 202 -1.65 -2.54 27.52
C ALA A 202 -0.71 -3.29 26.56
N VAL A 203 0.50 -2.77 26.33
CA VAL A 203 1.50 -3.40 25.47
C VAL A 203 2.04 -4.69 26.08
N ALA A 204 2.29 -4.70 27.40
CA ALA A 204 2.68 -5.88 28.16
C ALA A 204 1.61 -6.97 28.12
N PHE A 205 0.33 -6.60 28.22
CA PHE A 205 -0.80 -7.53 28.05
C PHE A 205 -0.79 -8.18 26.67
N CYS A 206 -0.77 -7.38 25.60
CA CYS A 206 -0.75 -7.91 24.24
C CYS A 206 0.49 -8.80 23.99
N ARG A 207 1.63 -8.44 24.59
CA ARG A 207 2.86 -9.23 24.46
C ARG A 207 2.80 -10.54 25.26
N ALA A 208 2.23 -10.52 26.46
CA ALA A 208 2.02 -11.71 27.27
C ALA A 208 1.09 -12.71 26.57
N ASP A 209 -0.02 -12.23 25.99
CA ASP A 209 -0.94 -13.06 25.19
C ASP A 209 -0.21 -13.71 24.00
N ALA A 210 0.60 -12.94 23.28
CA ALA A 210 1.39 -13.44 22.15
C ALA A 210 2.45 -14.50 22.56
N TYR A 211 3.14 -14.30 23.69
CA TYR A 211 4.09 -15.28 24.22
C TYR A 211 3.38 -16.54 24.70
N ALA A 212 2.27 -16.40 25.43
CA ALA A 212 1.48 -17.52 25.87
C ALA A 212 0.91 -18.32 24.69
N ALA A 213 0.46 -17.66 23.62
CA ALA A 213 0.00 -18.32 22.39
C ALA A 213 1.11 -19.11 21.67
N SER A 214 2.39 -18.79 21.95
CA SER A 214 3.54 -19.50 21.39
C SER A 214 4.09 -20.57 22.32
N ASN A 215 3.76 -20.52 23.62
CA ASN A 215 4.27 -21.41 24.66
C ASN A 215 3.73 -22.86 24.48
N PRO A 216 4.58 -23.89 24.62
CA PRO A 216 4.19 -25.28 24.42
C PRO A 216 3.06 -25.77 25.31
N PHE A 217 2.98 -25.30 26.56
CA PHE A 217 1.96 -25.72 27.53
C PHE A 217 0.55 -25.36 27.05
N TYR A 218 0.31 -24.10 26.70
CA TYR A 218 -1.01 -23.66 26.23
C TYR A 218 -1.37 -24.26 24.87
N LYS A 219 -0.38 -24.47 23.99
CA LYS A 219 -0.59 -25.20 22.72
C LYS A 219 -1.05 -26.62 22.99
N ALA A 220 -0.36 -27.36 23.87
CA ALA A 220 -0.72 -28.73 24.21
C ALA A 220 -2.13 -28.83 24.80
N ARG A 221 -2.55 -27.88 25.66
CA ARG A 221 -3.94 -27.84 26.16
C ARG A 221 -4.96 -27.65 25.04
N LEU A 222 -4.69 -26.77 24.09
CA LEU A 222 -5.60 -26.57 22.96
C LEU A 222 -5.56 -27.76 21.97
N GLU A 223 -4.43 -28.45 21.79
CA GLU A 223 -4.32 -29.70 20.99
C GLU A 223 -5.02 -30.89 21.65
N ALA A 224 -5.03 -30.95 22.98
CA ALA A 224 -5.81 -31.94 23.71
C ALA A 224 -7.33 -31.72 23.55
N ALA A 225 -7.75 -30.52 23.13
CA ALA A 225 -9.12 -30.23 22.75
C ALA A 225 -9.34 -30.48 21.25
N ASP A 226 -10.56 -30.83 20.86
CA ASP A 226 -10.93 -30.96 19.45
C ASP A 226 -10.98 -29.56 18.79
N LYS A 227 -9.84 -29.13 18.24
CA LYS A 227 -9.67 -27.81 17.61
C LYS A 227 -10.60 -27.56 16.44
N ASP A 228 -10.89 -28.60 15.67
CA ASP A 228 -11.73 -28.49 14.49
C ASP A 228 -13.21 -28.36 14.92
N GLN A 229 -13.63 -29.03 15.99
CA GLN A 229 -14.94 -28.80 16.61
C GLN A 229 -15.05 -27.40 17.22
N ILE A 230 -14.05 -26.96 17.99
CA ILE A 230 -13.99 -25.60 18.54
C ILE A 230 -14.13 -24.54 17.45
N ALA A 231 -13.40 -24.70 16.34
CA ALA A 231 -13.47 -23.77 15.24
C ALA A 231 -14.87 -23.75 14.60
N ARG A 232 -15.49 -24.92 14.41
CA ARG A 232 -16.87 -25.03 13.92
C ARG A 232 -17.87 -24.34 14.85
N ASP A 233 -17.75 -24.53 16.16
CA ASP A 233 -18.64 -23.93 17.16
C ASP A 233 -18.49 -22.40 17.22
N ILE A 234 -17.27 -21.89 17.09
CA ILE A 234 -17.04 -20.43 17.03
C ILE A 234 -17.61 -19.84 15.73
N LEU A 235 -17.45 -20.53 14.60
CA LEU A 235 -17.93 -20.06 13.30
C LEU A 235 -19.45 -20.12 13.16
N SER A 236 -20.10 -21.10 13.78
CA SER A 236 -21.57 -21.18 13.86
C SER A 236 -22.17 -20.19 14.85
N GLY A 237 -21.35 -19.64 15.75
CA GLY A 237 -21.79 -18.75 16.83
C GLY A 237 -22.34 -19.48 18.05
N ALA A 238 -22.14 -20.80 18.16
CA ALA A 238 -22.51 -21.59 19.33
C ALA A 238 -21.69 -21.22 20.56
N THR A 239 -20.47 -20.71 20.37
CA THR A 239 -19.62 -20.15 21.42
C THR A 239 -18.76 -19.02 20.87
N THR A 240 -18.12 -18.26 21.76
CA THR A 240 -17.13 -17.25 21.40
C THR A 240 -15.71 -17.74 21.67
N ALA A 241 -14.73 -17.16 20.95
CA ALA A 241 -13.31 -17.46 21.22
C ALA A 241 -12.87 -17.11 22.66
N ALA A 242 -13.51 -16.11 23.27
CA ALA A 242 -13.24 -15.71 24.65
C ALA A 242 -13.75 -16.74 25.67
N GLU A 243 -14.96 -17.28 25.46
CA GLU A 243 -15.52 -18.35 26.29
C GLU A 243 -14.67 -19.62 26.20
N VAL A 244 -14.31 -20.05 24.99
CA VAL A 244 -13.42 -21.21 24.80
C VAL A 244 -12.07 -21.00 25.46
N ALA A 245 -11.47 -19.81 25.30
CA ALA A 245 -10.21 -19.47 25.93
C ALA A 245 -10.28 -19.52 27.46
N GLN A 246 -11.40 -19.07 28.04
CA GLN A 246 -11.65 -19.15 29.47
C GLN A 246 -11.85 -20.60 29.94
N THR A 247 -12.65 -21.41 29.23
CA THR A 247 -12.93 -22.81 29.59
C THR A 247 -11.68 -23.69 29.52
N LEU A 248 -10.85 -23.50 28.49
CA LEU A 248 -9.61 -24.26 28.31
C LEU A 248 -8.42 -23.68 29.06
N ASP A 249 -8.60 -22.49 29.64
CA ASP A 249 -7.56 -21.72 30.33
C ASP A 249 -6.32 -21.52 29.44
N VAL A 250 -6.57 -20.93 28.26
CA VAL A 250 -5.59 -20.62 27.22
C VAL A 250 -5.75 -19.17 26.73
N PRO A 251 -4.77 -18.60 26.00
CA PRO A 251 -4.88 -17.27 25.42
C PRO A 251 -5.96 -17.16 24.34
N ALA A 252 -6.73 -16.07 24.35
CA ALA A 252 -7.75 -15.82 23.33
C ALA A 252 -7.12 -15.67 21.94
N GLY A 253 -5.92 -15.07 21.84
CA GLY A 253 -5.17 -15.00 20.59
C GLY A 253 -4.82 -16.36 20.01
N LEU A 254 -4.59 -17.37 20.85
CA LEU A 254 -4.31 -18.75 20.40
C LEU A 254 -5.56 -19.41 19.82
N VAL A 255 -6.72 -19.23 20.45
CA VAL A 255 -8.01 -19.73 19.93
C VAL A 255 -8.34 -19.04 18.59
N ALA A 256 -8.22 -17.71 18.52
CA ALA A 256 -8.46 -16.95 17.30
C ALA A 256 -7.55 -17.40 16.14
N LYS A 257 -6.27 -17.69 16.43
CA LYS A 257 -5.33 -18.22 15.44
C LYS A 257 -5.75 -19.60 14.92
N THR A 258 -6.21 -20.48 15.81
CA THR A 258 -6.74 -21.80 15.43
C THR A 258 -7.94 -21.68 14.50
N VAL A 259 -8.90 -20.81 14.82
CA VAL A 259 -10.05 -20.52 13.95
C VAL A 259 -9.60 -20.01 12.60
N HIS A 260 -8.63 -19.08 12.57
CA HIS A 260 -8.10 -18.54 11.32
C HIS A 260 -7.43 -19.62 10.45
N MET A 261 -6.62 -20.51 11.05
CA MET A 261 -5.99 -21.63 10.33
C MET A 261 -7.02 -22.66 9.84
N PHE A 262 -8.10 -22.87 10.59
CA PHE A 262 -9.21 -23.71 10.16
C PHE A 262 -9.93 -23.08 8.95
N GLN A 263 -10.26 -21.79 9.02
CA GLN A 263 -10.84 -21.04 7.91
C GLN A 263 -9.95 -21.04 6.66
N SER A 264 -8.63 -20.87 6.80
CA SER A 264 -7.72 -20.90 5.64
C SER A 264 -7.63 -22.27 4.99
N ARG A 265 -7.85 -23.36 5.75
CA ARG A 265 -7.93 -24.72 5.20
C ARG A 265 -9.28 -24.99 4.53
N MET A 266 -10.37 -24.45 5.09
CA MET A 266 -11.72 -24.62 4.53
C MET A 266 -11.98 -23.76 3.29
N TYR A 267 -11.45 -22.53 3.28
CA TYR A 267 -11.77 -21.56 2.23
C TYR A 267 -10.69 -21.55 1.16
N SER A 268 -11.04 -22.05 -0.03
CA SER A 268 -10.16 -21.94 -1.19
C SER A 268 -10.03 -20.49 -1.66
N SER A 269 -8.83 -20.10 -2.10
CA SER A 269 -8.61 -18.84 -2.81
C SER A 269 -9.12 -18.88 -4.26
N SER A 270 -9.19 -20.06 -4.87
CA SER A 270 -9.71 -20.26 -6.23
C SER A 270 -11.24 -20.28 -6.25
N TRP A 271 -11.82 -19.67 -7.27
CA TRP A 271 -13.25 -19.71 -7.54
C TRP A 271 -13.52 -20.67 -8.69
N THR A 272 -14.43 -21.62 -8.46
CA THR A 272 -14.99 -22.48 -9.50
C THR A 272 -16.15 -21.77 -10.20
N ASP A 273 -16.47 -22.20 -11.42
CA ASP A 273 -17.59 -21.62 -12.19
C ASP A 273 -18.91 -21.76 -11.43
N LYS A 274 -19.15 -22.92 -10.80
CA LYS A 274 -20.33 -23.15 -9.97
C LYS A 274 -20.46 -22.16 -8.80
N GLU A 275 -19.36 -21.87 -8.10
CA GLU A 275 -19.38 -20.89 -7.00
C GLU A 275 -19.65 -19.46 -7.52
N VAL A 276 -19.15 -19.14 -8.72
CA VAL A 276 -19.41 -17.85 -9.38
C VAL A 276 -20.87 -17.74 -9.79
N GLU A 277 -21.45 -18.79 -10.37
CA GLU A 277 -22.87 -18.85 -10.70
C GLU A 277 -23.75 -18.67 -9.46
N GLN A 278 -23.45 -19.38 -8.37
CA GLN A 278 -24.16 -19.22 -7.09
C GLN A 278 -24.06 -17.80 -6.54
N LEU A 279 -22.90 -17.16 -6.65
CA LEU A 279 -22.70 -15.77 -6.23
C LEU A 279 -23.52 -14.78 -7.08
N LEU A 280 -23.53 -14.97 -8.40
CA LEU A 280 -24.32 -14.15 -9.31
C LEU A 280 -25.82 -14.32 -9.03
N GLU A 281 -26.28 -15.55 -8.88
CA GLU A 281 -27.68 -15.85 -8.59
C GLU A 281 -28.13 -15.23 -7.26
N TYR A 282 -27.29 -15.33 -6.22
CA TYR A 282 -27.54 -14.64 -4.96
C TYR A 282 -27.71 -13.13 -5.14
N THR A 283 -26.85 -12.49 -5.95
CA THR A 283 -26.92 -11.04 -6.20
C THR A 283 -28.08 -10.60 -7.09
N ARG A 284 -28.62 -11.49 -7.93
CA ARG A 284 -29.82 -11.22 -8.73
C ARG A 284 -31.09 -11.30 -7.90
N THR A 285 -31.13 -12.26 -6.98
CA THR A 285 -32.31 -12.57 -6.15
C THR A 285 -32.42 -11.70 -4.89
N HIS A 286 -31.35 -11.00 -4.50
CA HIS A 286 -31.32 -10.14 -3.33
C HIS A 286 -31.01 -8.69 -3.70
N THR A 287 -31.57 -7.74 -2.96
CA THR A 287 -31.27 -6.31 -3.15
C THR A 287 -30.15 -5.86 -2.20
N PRO A 288 -29.27 -4.92 -2.63
CA PRO A 288 -28.29 -4.31 -1.73
C PRO A 288 -28.94 -3.65 -0.50
N PRO A 289 -28.25 -3.61 0.67
CA PRO A 289 -26.93 -4.18 0.92
C PRO A 289 -26.96 -5.71 1.07
N TYR A 290 -26.06 -6.40 0.35
CA TYR A 290 -25.98 -7.86 0.36
C TYR A 290 -25.47 -8.40 1.71
N ASN A 291 -26.12 -9.47 2.21
CA ASN A 291 -25.68 -10.15 3.42
C ASN A 291 -24.65 -11.23 3.11
N TRP A 292 -23.40 -10.82 2.90
CA TRP A 292 -22.29 -11.71 2.57
C TRP A 292 -22.01 -12.78 3.62
N LYS A 293 -22.38 -12.55 4.88
CA LYS A 293 -22.22 -13.53 5.96
C LYS A 293 -23.17 -14.70 5.73
N THR A 294 -24.44 -14.43 5.44
CA THR A 294 -25.43 -15.47 5.12
C THR A 294 -25.03 -16.22 3.85
N PHE A 295 -24.63 -15.53 2.79
CA PHE A 295 -24.22 -16.20 1.55
C PHE A 295 -22.96 -17.06 1.73
N SER A 296 -21.96 -16.56 2.47
CA SER A 296 -20.75 -17.33 2.80
C SER A 296 -21.08 -18.61 3.58
N ALA A 297 -22.03 -18.55 4.51
CA ALA A 297 -22.52 -19.73 5.22
C ALA A 297 -23.22 -20.72 4.28
N LEU A 298 -24.01 -20.24 3.32
CA LEU A 298 -24.66 -21.07 2.30
C LEU A 298 -23.64 -21.73 1.35
N LEU A 299 -22.63 -20.98 0.93
CA LEU A 299 -21.62 -21.43 -0.02
C LEU A 299 -20.64 -22.42 0.62
N GLY A 300 -20.31 -22.24 1.90
CA GLY A 300 -19.47 -23.14 2.69
C GLY A 300 -17.97 -23.13 2.36
N THR A 301 -17.59 -22.70 1.15
CA THR A 301 -16.21 -22.78 0.62
C THR A 301 -15.51 -21.42 0.51
N LYS A 302 -16.21 -20.32 0.82
CA LYS A 302 -15.69 -18.95 0.75
C LYS A 302 -16.13 -18.16 1.96
N SER A 303 -15.26 -17.28 2.45
CA SER A 303 -15.59 -16.29 3.47
C SER A 303 -16.42 -15.13 2.91
N ALA A 304 -17.18 -14.47 3.77
CA ALA A 304 -17.97 -13.28 3.43
C ALA A 304 -17.14 -12.20 2.72
N ARG A 305 -15.89 -11.98 3.18
CA ARG A 305 -14.96 -11.03 2.57
C ARG A 305 -14.53 -11.45 1.17
N GLN A 306 -14.29 -12.75 0.93
CA GLN A 306 -13.97 -13.26 -0.40
C GLN A 306 -15.16 -13.06 -1.35
N CYS A 307 -16.38 -13.36 -0.92
CA CYS A 307 -17.60 -13.13 -1.72
C CYS A 307 -17.75 -11.65 -2.09
N GLN A 308 -17.65 -10.75 -1.12
CA GLN A 308 -17.72 -9.30 -1.33
C GLN A 308 -16.63 -8.79 -2.29
N THR A 309 -15.39 -9.27 -2.12
CA THR A 309 -14.25 -8.87 -2.94
C THR A 309 -14.41 -9.38 -4.37
N ARG A 310 -14.84 -10.62 -4.56
CA ARG A 310 -15.07 -11.22 -5.88
C ARG A 310 -16.15 -10.44 -6.64
N TYR A 311 -17.27 -10.16 -5.97
CA TYR A 311 -18.36 -9.37 -6.56
C TYR A 311 -17.90 -7.95 -6.93
N SER A 312 -17.30 -7.21 -6.00
CA SER A 312 -16.89 -5.81 -6.24
C SER A 312 -15.82 -5.66 -7.33
N ARG A 313 -14.89 -6.60 -7.46
CA ARG A 313 -13.81 -6.51 -8.44
C ARG A 313 -14.19 -6.98 -9.83
N THR A 314 -14.95 -8.08 -9.93
CA THR A 314 -15.09 -8.84 -11.18
C THR A 314 -16.50 -8.81 -11.75
N LEU A 315 -17.52 -8.70 -10.89
CA LEU A 315 -18.91 -8.99 -11.27
C LEU A 315 -19.85 -7.80 -11.08
N GLN A 316 -19.36 -6.63 -10.66
CA GLN A 316 -20.18 -5.42 -10.62
C GLN A 316 -20.61 -5.05 -12.04
N PRO A 317 -21.93 -4.94 -12.33
CA PRO A 317 -22.43 -4.66 -13.68
C PRO A 317 -21.85 -3.37 -14.28
N SER A 318 -21.57 -2.36 -13.46
CA SER A 318 -20.95 -1.10 -13.89
C SER A 318 -19.50 -1.24 -14.39
N ARG A 319 -18.85 -2.39 -14.11
CA ARG A 319 -17.50 -2.71 -14.58
C ARG A 319 -17.49 -3.67 -15.76
N LEU A 320 -18.63 -4.31 -16.08
CA LEU A 320 -18.80 -4.98 -17.35
C LEU A 320 -18.88 -3.85 -18.39
N ARG A 321 -17.74 -3.56 -19.05
CA ARG A 321 -17.76 -2.67 -20.21
C ARG A 321 -18.89 -3.19 -21.12
N PRO A 322 -19.81 -2.32 -21.58
CA PRO A 322 -20.75 -2.73 -22.60
C PRO A 322 -19.93 -3.35 -23.73
N ALA A 323 -20.35 -4.53 -24.19
CA ALA A 323 -19.73 -5.15 -25.35
C ALA A 323 -19.68 -4.10 -26.47
N PRO A 324 -18.56 -3.95 -27.18
CA PRO A 324 -18.52 -3.05 -28.33
C PRO A 324 -19.69 -3.43 -29.24
N PRO A 325 -20.45 -2.45 -29.76
CA PRO A 325 -21.55 -2.75 -30.66
C PRO A 325 -21.00 -3.60 -31.81
N GLU A 326 -21.61 -4.75 -32.07
CA GLU A 326 -21.33 -5.56 -33.25
C GLU A 326 -21.68 -4.69 -34.47
N GLY A 327 -20.64 -4.22 -35.16
CA GLY A 327 -20.73 -3.31 -36.31
C GLY A 327 -19.97 -3.87 -37.49
#